data_AF-A0A6C0J7I3-F1
#
_entry.id   AF-A0A6C0J7I3-F1
#
_cell.length_a   1.000
_cell.length_b   1.000
_cell.length_c   1.000
_cell.angle_alpha   90.00
_cell.angle_beta   90.00
_cell.angle_gamma   90.00
#
_symmetry.space_group_name_H-M   'P 1'
#
loop_
_entity.id
_entity.type
_entity.pdbx_description
1 polymer ?
#
loop_
_entity_poly.entity_id
_entity_poly.type
_entity_poly.pdbx_seq_one_letter_code
_entity_poly.pdbx_strand_id
1 'polypeptide(L)'
;MLHVDQTPNEPHNKLHSLQGIYYWSETIKDGATTVVIPGSHRKLWHKDNYQGVGDYSRIGLKSEYLYEPTRLIIPANSLLIFNSKLIHRGVWGPHRMCFMISFYKKKERSAAALKKN
;
A
#
# COMPACT_ATOMS: atom_id res chain seq x y z
N MET A 1 0.76 -11.59 -0.28
CA MET A 1 2.17 -11.17 -0.24
C MET A 1 2.22 -9.69 0.18
N LEU A 2 3.23 -9.26 0.95
CA LEU A 2 3.43 -7.83 1.22
C LEU A 2 3.84 -7.13 -0.08
N HIS A 3 3.21 -6.01 -0.39
CA HIS A 3 3.41 -5.29 -1.64
C HIS A 3 3.15 -3.79 -1.44
N VAL A 4 3.31 -3.07 -2.54
CA VAL A 4 3.02 -1.65 -2.71
C VAL A 4 2.19 -1.55 -3.98
N ASP A 5 1.14 -0.74 -3.95
CA ASP A 5 0.23 -0.66 -5.10
C ASP A 5 0.78 0.23 -6.20
N GLN A 6 1.70 1.13 -5.86
CA GLN A 6 2.31 2.03 -6.82
C GLN A 6 3.81 2.08 -6.65
N THR A 7 4.48 1.81 -7.75
CA THR A 7 5.91 2.00 -7.88
C THR A 7 6.21 3.50 -8.00
N PRO A 8 7.05 4.07 -7.13
CA PRO A 8 7.58 5.40 -7.35
C PRO A 8 8.47 5.43 -8.59
N ASN A 9 8.09 6.20 -9.59
CA ASN A 9 9.02 6.71 -10.60
C ASN A 9 9.83 7.92 -10.11
N GLU A 10 9.55 8.38 -8.88
CA GLU A 10 10.08 9.63 -8.31
C GLU A 10 10.88 9.42 -7.02
N PRO A 11 11.83 10.33 -6.71
CA PRO A 11 12.79 10.19 -5.63
C PRO A 11 12.16 9.97 -4.26
N HIS A 12 12.95 9.27 -3.45
CA HIS A 12 12.66 8.86 -2.09
C HIS A 12 12.34 10.10 -1.22
N ASN A 13 11.31 10.00 -0.38
CA ASN A 13 10.80 11.02 0.55
C ASN A 13 9.74 12.05 0.06
N LYS A 14 9.37 12.11 -1.23
CA LYS A 14 8.20 12.92 -1.64
C LYS A 14 6.90 12.12 -1.63
N LEU A 15 5.84 12.72 -1.07
CA LEU A 15 4.47 12.23 -1.20
C LEU A 15 4.01 12.36 -2.66
N HIS A 16 3.92 11.21 -3.33
CA HIS A 16 3.50 11.14 -4.72
C HIS A 16 1.96 11.05 -4.80
N SER A 17 1.40 10.05 -4.13
CA SER A 17 -0.02 9.71 -4.15
C SER A 17 -0.46 9.10 -2.82
N LEU A 18 -1.78 9.09 -2.62
CA LEU A 18 -2.43 8.50 -1.46
C LEU A 18 -3.38 7.40 -1.92
N GLN A 19 -3.50 6.39 -1.09
CA GLN A 19 -4.50 5.34 -1.23
C GLN A 19 -5.36 5.33 0.01
N GLY A 20 -6.55 4.79 -0.14
CA GLY A 20 -7.43 4.54 0.97
C GLY A 20 -8.27 3.30 0.78
N ILE A 21 -8.72 2.76 1.90
CA ILE A 21 -9.60 1.61 1.97
C ILE A 21 -10.72 2.00 2.91
N TYR A 22 -11.94 2.11 2.38
CA TYR A 22 -13.12 2.27 3.20
C TYR A 22 -13.54 0.89 3.72
N TYR A 23 -13.68 0.75 5.03
CA TYR A 23 -14.18 -0.46 5.67
C TYR A 23 -15.64 -0.27 6.04
N TRP A 24 -16.52 -1.02 5.39
CA TRP A 24 -17.94 -1.00 5.74
C TRP A 24 -18.18 -1.74 7.06
N SER A 25 -17.54 -2.91 7.21
CA SER A 25 -17.59 -3.73 8.42
C SER A 25 -16.35 -3.54 9.29
N GLU A 26 -16.51 -3.72 10.60
CA GLU A 26 -15.39 -3.79 11.54
C GLU A 26 -14.44 -4.95 11.17
N THR A 27 -13.15 -4.76 11.41
CA THR A 27 -12.15 -5.84 11.32
C THR A 27 -11.76 -6.32 12.71
N ILE A 28 -11.54 -7.62 12.87
CA ILE A 28 -11.10 -8.23 14.13
C ILE A 28 -9.66 -8.76 14.04
N LYS A 29 -9.05 -9.04 15.21
CA LYS A 29 -7.65 -9.48 15.33
C LYS A 29 -7.29 -10.67 14.43
N ASP A 30 -8.18 -11.63 14.26
CA ASP A 30 -7.92 -12.84 13.46
C ASP A 30 -8.73 -12.88 12.15
N GLY A 31 -9.49 -11.82 11.85
CA GLY A 31 -10.38 -11.70 10.69
C GLY A 31 -9.80 -10.84 9.56
N ALA A 32 -10.46 -10.79 8.41
CA ALA A 32 -9.93 -10.08 7.25
C ALA A 32 -9.63 -8.60 7.53
N THR A 33 -8.41 -8.14 7.27
CA THR A 33 -7.97 -6.76 7.53
C THR A 33 -6.76 -6.37 6.67
N THR A 34 -6.15 -5.22 6.94
CA THR A 34 -4.89 -4.79 6.36
C THR A 34 -3.75 -4.93 7.37
N VAL A 35 -2.64 -5.52 6.91
CA VAL A 35 -1.35 -5.51 7.60
C VAL A 35 -0.47 -4.48 6.91
N VAL A 36 0.18 -3.64 7.68
CA VAL A 36 1.10 -2.60 7.19
C VAL A 36 2.48 -2.78 7.80
N ILE A 37 3.48 -2.20 7.15
CA ILE A 37 4.77 -1.95 7.77
C ILE A 37 4.86 -0.45 8.07
N PRO A 38 4.68 -0.01 9.33
CA PRO A 38 4.72 1.41 9.68
C PRO A 38 6.05 2.07 9.24
N GLY A 39 5.96 3.27 8.66
CA GLY A 39 7.15 4.03 8.23
C GLY A 39 7.87 3.52 6.97
N SER A 40 7.46 2.37 6.41
CA SER A 40 8.07 1.80 5.19
C SER A 40 8.10 2.77 4.00
N HIS A 41 7.08 3.62 3.87
CA HIS A 41 6.98 4.66 2.84
C HIS A 41 8.10 5.71 2.84
N ARG A 42 8.91 5.79 3.91
CA ARG A 42 10.08 6.70 4.00
C ARG A 42 11.40 5.96 3.86
N LYS A 43 11.52 4.81 4.53
CA LYS A 43 12.83 4.20 4.83
C LYS A 43 13.24 3.08 3.88
N LEU A 44 12.29 2.36 3.31
CA LEU A 44 12.59 1.13 2.56
C LEU A 44 12.84 1.39 1.08
N TRP A 45 12.46 2.56 0.60
CA TRP A 45 12.65 3.00 -0.77
C TRP A 45 14.09 3.48 -0.96
N HIS A 46 15.02 2.55 -1.10
CA HIS A 46 16.34 2.79 -1.68
C HIS A 46 16.52 1.75 -2.77
N LYS A 47 17.01 2.14 -3.95
CA LYS A 47 17.24 1.22 -5.08
C LYS A 47 18.01 -0.06 -4.70
N ASP A 48 18.92 0.05 -3.72
CA ASP A 48 19.77 -1.05 -3.25
C ASP A 48 19.07 -2.03 -2.27
N ASN A 49 17.82 -1.72 -1.88
CA ASN A 49 16.99 -2.53 -0.98
C ASN A 49 16.04 -3.47 -1.72
N TYR A 50 16.01 -3.44 -3.06
CA TYR A 50 15.13 -4.25 -3.90
C TYR A 50 15.94 -5.09 -4.88
N GLN A 51 15.58 -6.36 -5.04
CA GLN A 51 16.10 -7.23 -6.10
C GLN A 51 15.06 -7.32 -7.23
N GLY A 52 15.43 -6.86 -8.43
CA GLY A 52 14.61 -6.99 -9.64
C GLY A 52 14.31 -5.66 -10.33
N VAL A 53 14.35 -5.68 -11.67
CA VAL A 53 13.94 -4.54 -12.51
C VAL A 53 12.44 -4.63 -12.73
N GLY A 54 11.70 -3.61 -12.29
CA GLY A 54 10.36 -3.31 -12.83
C GLY A 54 9.15 -3.98 -12.19
N ASP A 55 9.29 -4.90 -11.24
CA ASP A 55 8.12 -5.53 -10.60
C ASP A 55 8.17 -5.44 -9.07
N TYR A 56 7.76 -4.29 -8.55
CA TYR A 56 7.67 -4.00 -7.11
C TYR A 56 6.48 -4.71 -6.44
N SER A 57 5.73 -5.55 -7.17
CA SER A 57 4.69 -6.41 -6.62
C SER A 57 5.26 -7.52 -5.71
N ARG A 58 6.58 -7.76 -5.78
CA ARG A 58 7.30 -8.78 -5.01
C ARG A 58 8.50 -8.18 -4.30
N ILE A 59 8.26 -7.39 -3.26
CA ILE A 59 9.34 -6.81 -2.47
C ILE A 59 9.98 -7.92 -1.62
N GLY A 60 11.09 -8.48 -2.09
CA GLY A 60 12.04 -9.20 -1.25
C GLY A 60 12.81 -8.20 -0.38
N LEU A 61 12.24 -7.78 0.75
CA LEU A 61 12.97 -6.96 1.72
C LEU A 61 14.16 -7.77 2.24
N LYS A 62 15.37 -7.18 2.25
CA LYS A 62 16.50 -7.75 3.00
C LYS A 62 16.09 -7.87 4.48
N SER A 63 16.43 -8.99 5.11
CA SER A 63 16.00 -9.36 6.47
C SER A 63 16.34 -8.31 7.53
N GLU A 64 17.43 -7.56 7.33
CA GLU A 64 17.89 -6.49 8.21
C GLU A 64 16.95 -5.26 8.28
N TYR A 65 16.00 -5.13 7.35
CA TYR A 65 15.00 -4.05 7.35
C TYR A 65 13.58 -4.54 7.67
N LEU A 66 13.45 -5.71 8.29
CA LEU A 66 12.16 -6.23 8.76
C LEU A 66 11.68 -5.40 9.95
N TYR A 67 11.01 -4.29 9.65
CA TYR A 67 10.09 -3.64 10.57
C TYR A 67 8.93 -4.62 10.85
N GLU A 68 8.53 -4.73 12.11
CA GLU A 68 7.44 -5.61 12.56
C GLU A 68 6.13 -5.30 11.80
N PRO A 69 5.63 -6.24 10.98
CA PRO A 69 4.36 -6.07 10.29
C PRO A 69 3.22 -5.92 11.31
N THR A 70 2.51 -4.80 11.25
CA THR A 70 1.43 -4.47 12.17
C THR A 70 0.09 -4.76 11.52
N ARG A 71 -0.73 -5.59 12.17
CA ARG A 71 -2.12 -5.81 11.78
C ARG A 71 -3.00 -4.68 12.33
N LEU A 72 -3.81 -4.08 11.46
CA LEU A 72 -4.72 -3.01 11.87
C LEU A 72 -6.07 -3.58 12.30
N ILE A 73 -6.62 -3.05 13.39
CA ILE A 73 -8.02 -3.22 13.78
C ILE A 73 -8.72 -1.92 13.42
N ILE A 74 -9.59 -1.98 12.42
CA ILE A 74 -10.25 -0.84 11.80
C ILE A 74 -11.75 -0.94 12.12
N PRO A 75 -12.33 0.09 12.76
CA PRO A 75 -13.75 0.13 13.05
C PRO A 75 -14.60 0.13 11.78
N ALA A 76 -15.87 -0.28 11.92
CA ALA A 76 -16.86 -0.14 10.86
C ALA A 76 -17.00 1.31 10.41
N ASN A 77 -17.33 1.52 9.14
CA ASN A 77 -17.51 2.82 8.49
C ASN A 77 -16.30 3.77 8.57
N SER A 78 -15.09 3.21 8.59
CA SER A 78 -13.85 3.99 8.67
C SER A 78 -13.09 4.00 7.35
N LEU A 79 -12.49 5.14 7.01
CA LEU A 79 -11.57 5.27 5.89
C LEU A 79 -10.13 5.21 6.37
N LEU A 80 -9.43 4.12 6.06
CA LEU A 80 -7.97 4.07 6.19
C LEU A 80 -7.36 4.87 5.04
N ILE A 81 -6.50 5.84 5.31
CA ILE A 81 -5.72 6.58 4.30
C ILE A 81 -4.24 6.35 4.55
N PHE A 82 -3.48 6.04 3.49
CA PHE A 82 -2.05 5.83 3.58
C PHE A 82 -1.30 6.30 2.33
N ASN A 83 0.00 6.52 2.49
CA ASN A 83 0.91 6.80 1.39
C ASN A 83 0.96 5.58 0.46
N SER A 84 0.82 5.75 -0.85
CA SER A 84 0.87 4.64 -1.83
C SER A 84 2.17 3.84 -1.79
N LYS A 85 3.23 4.42 -1.21
CA LYS A 85 4.53 3.79 -0.96
C LYS A 85 4.56 2.97 0.34
N LEU A 86 3.47 2.89 1.10
CA LEU A 86 3.42 2.07 2.31
C LEU A 86 3.35 0.60 1.92
N ILE A 87 4.28 -0.20 2.42
CA ILE A 87 4.23 -1.64 2.25
C ILE A 87 3.07 -2.17 3.09
N HIS A 88 2.16 -2.87 2.44
CA HIS A 88 0.98 -3.42 3.07
C HIS A 88 0.52 -4.71 2.39
N ARG A 89 -0.45 -5.38 3.00
CA ARG A 89 -1.21 -6.46 2.37
C ARG A 89 -2.60 -6.57 2.97
N GLY A 90 -3.57 -6.95 2.14
CA GLY A 90 -4.80 -7.54 2.65
C GLY A 90 -4.53 -8.92 3.24
N VAL A 91 -5.16 -9.20 4.38
CA VAL A 91 -5.27 -10.55 4.95
C VAL A 91 -6.69 -11.05 4.68
N TRP A 92 -6.77 -12.26 4.12
CA TRP A 92 -8.03 -12.94 3.86
C TRP A 92 -8.64 -13.47 5.17
N GLY A 93 -9.96 -13.51 5.20
CA GLY A 93 -10.78 -13.98 6.31
C GLY A 93 -12.26 -13.89 5.94
N PRO A 94 -13.16 -14.56 6.69
CA PRO A 94 -14.58 -14.53 6.39
C PRO A 94 -15.13 -13.11 6.56
N HIS A 95 -15.95 -12.67 5.61
CA HIS A 95 -16.70 -11.40 5.59
C HIS A 95 -15.86 -10.11 5.74
N ARG A 96 -15.47 -9.51 4.60
CA ARG A 96 -14.97 -8.13 4.55
C ARG A 96 -15.54 -7.42 3.33
N MET A 97 -16.30 -6.35 3.57
CA MET A 97 -16.69 -5.43 2.51
C MET A 97 -15.86 -4.15 2.64
N CYS A 98 -15.00 -3.91 1.67
CA CYS A 98 -14.18 -2.71 1.62
C CYS A 98 -14.03 -2.18 0.20
N PHE A 99 -13.87 -0.86 0.07
CA PHE A 99 -13.72 -0.18 -1.22
C PHE A 99 -12.34 0.48 -1.31
N MET A 100 -11.63 0.23 -2.42
CA MET A 100 -10.36 0.88 -2.70
C MET A 100 -10.61 2.29 -3.26
N ILE A 101 -9.94 3.27 -2.68
CA ILE A 101 -9.93 4.65 -3.14
C ILE A 101 -8.49 5.02 -3.49
N SER A 102 -8.26 5.50 -4.70
CA SER A 102 -6.94 5.97 -5.12
C SER A 102 -7.00 7.43 -5.50
N PHE A 103 -6.11 8.24 -4.92
CA PHE A 103 -5.98 9.65 -5.24
C PHE A 103 -4.65 9.92 -5.96
N TYR A 104 -4.78 10.47 -7.17
CA TYR A 104 -3.68 11.01 -7.96
C TYR A 104 -3.84 12.51 -8.21
N LYS A 105 -2.72 13.24 -8.19
CA LYS A 105 -2.68 14.68 -8.49
C LYS A 105 -3.16 14.94 -9.92
N LYS A 106 -4.01 15.96 -10.11
CA LYS A 106 -4.62 16.27 -11.41
C LYS A 106 -3.58 16.46 -12.53
N LYS A 107 -2.46 17.13 -12.23
CA LYS A 107 -1.37 17.40 -13.20
C LYS A 107 -0.65 16.15 -13.71
N GLU A 108 -0.77 15.02 -13.01
CA GLU A 108 -0.12 13.75 -13.35
C GLU A 108 -1.07 12.81 -14.11
N ARG A 109 -2.35 13.19 -14.27
CA ARG A 109 -3.32 12.44 -15.05
C ARG A 109 -3.06 12.73 -16.52
N SER A 110 -2.59 11.74 -17.27
CA SER A 110 -2.35 11.89 -18.70
C SER A 110 -3.56 11.40 -19.50
N ALA A 111 -3.86 12.06 -20.62
CA ALA A 111 -4.84 11.55 -21.59
C ALA A 111 -4.43 10.18 -22.16
N ALA A 112 -3.13 9.89 -22.17
CA ALA A 112 -2.59 8.58 -22.55
C ALA A 112 -3.05 7.46 -21.59
N ALA A 113 -3.18 7.72 -20.29
CA ALA A 113 -3.68 6.75 -19.32
C ALA A 113 -5.16 6.37 -19.50
N LEU A 114 -5.92 7.13 -20.30
CA LEU A 114 -7.31 6.85 -20.65
C LEU A 114 -7.45 6.04 -21.95
N LYS A 115 -6.37 5.88 -22.72
CA LYS A 115 -6.38 5.05 -23.92
C LYS A 115 -6.27 3.60 -23.48
N LYS A 116 -7.31 2.79 -23.76
CA LYS A 116 -7.32 1.34 -23.51
C LYS A 116 -6.08 0.70 -24.16
N ASN A 117 -5.42 -0.18 -23.40
CA ASN A 117 -4.54 -1.22 -23.96
C ASN A 117 -5.37 -2.20 -24.77
#